data_AF-A0A849QPW5-F1
#
_entry.id   AF-A0A849QPW5-F1
#
_cell.length_a   1.000
_cell.length_b   1.000
_cell.length_c   1.000
_cell.angle_alpha   90.00
_cell.angle_beta   90.00
_cell.angle_gamma   90.00
#
_symmetry.space_group_name_H-M   'P 1'
#
loop_
_entity.id
_entity.type
_entity.pdbx_description
1 polymer ?
#
loop_
_entity_poly.entity_id
_entity_poly.type
_entity_poly.pdbx_seq_one_letter_code
_entity_poly.pdbx_strand_id
1 'polypeptide(L)'
;MVEVGDMLVGYATDENVRSRGASGGLVTAVLAAALEKGLVENVVVMKHINEFEAVPIITDDLDEVLASTGSLHSVPVNLAKYAVGRKVAMPAKPCDAQAVIEQGKRGMIDPDNTYVVGLNCGGSMHPVTTKKMLVEMYDIDPEDVVGEDIEKGKLIFKTKNGEEKAIAIDELEEAGFGRRESCRFCTLKIPMNADIACGNWGVIGDMAGSATFCQVMNE
;
A
#
# COMPACT_ATOMS: atom_id res chain seq x y z
N MET A 1 -17.74 20.77 -1.06
CA MET A 1 -17.22 19.92 0.04
C MET A 1 -17.12 18.51 -0.49
N VAL A 2 -16.24 17.69 0.09
CA VAL A 2 -16.18 16.25 -0.21
C VAL A 2 -17.20 15.56 0.70
N GLU A 3 -18.00 14.66 0.14
CA GLU A 3 -19.08 13.94 0.82
C GLU A 3 -18.86 12.42 0.79
N VAL A 4 -19.52 11.68 1.69
CA VAL A 4 -19.49 10.21 1.68
C VAL A 4 -20.02 9.69 0.34
N GLY A 5 -19.27 8.79 -0.27
CA GLY A 5 -19.57 8.21 -1.58
C GLY A 5 -18.93 8.96 -2.75
N ASP A 6 -18.34 10.15 -2.52
CA ASP A 6 -17.60 10.86 -3.58
C ASP A 6 -16.47 10.00 -4.12
N MET A 7 -16.37 9.96 -5.45
CA MET A 7 -15.30 9.30 -6.19
C MET A 7 -14.43 10.37 -6.85
N LEU A 8 -13.16 10.41 -6.44
CA LEU A 8 -12.23 11.48 -6.77
C LEU A 8 -10.97 10.89 -7.41
N VAL A 9 -10.36 11.66 -8.30
CA VAL A 9 -9.01 11.39 -8.80
C VAL A 9 -8.12 12.56 -8.38
N GLY A 10 -7.03 12.25 -7.69
CA GLY A 10 -6.13 13.26 -7.14
C GLY A 10 -4.69 12.79 -7.03
N TYR A 11 -3.80 13.70 -6.67
CA TYR A 11 -2.38 13.45 -6.50
C TYR A 11 -1.80 14.44 -5.48
N ALA A 12 -0.65 14.10 -4.90
CA ALA A 12 0.09 14.99 -4.02
C ALA A 12 0.49 16.26 -4.77
N THR A 13 0.22 17.43 -4.17
CA THR A 13 0.63 18.72 -4.74
C THR A 13 2.13 18.91 -4.74
N ASP A 14 2.83 18.33 -3.75
CA ASP A 14 4.29 18.24 -3.72
C ASP A 14 4.78 17.24 -4.78
N GLU A 15 5.60 17.73 -5.71
CA GLU A 15 6.18 16.94 -6.80
C GLU A 15 7.15 15.86 -6.30
N ASN A 16 7.85 16.09 -5.18
CA ASN A 16 8.75 15.09 -4.58
C ASN A 16 7.99 13.91 -3.97
N VAL A 17 6.78 14.17 -3.47
CA VAL A 17 5.89 13.11 -2.96
C VAL A 17 5.24 12.38 -4.13
N ARG A 18 4.78 13.13 -5.14
CA ARG A 18 4.14 12.58 -6.33
C ARG A 18 5.07 11.65 -7.11
N SER A 19 6.30 12.08 -7.39
CA SER A 19 7.26 11.33 -8.21
C SER A 19 7.75 10.04 -7.55
N ARG A 20 7.74 9.97 -6.22
CA ARG A 20 8.12 8.77 -5.44
C ARG A 20 6.93 7.89 -5.07
N GLY A 21 5.71 8.33 -5.35
CA GLY A 21 4.49 7.56 -5.11
C GLY A 21 4.44 6.32 -6.01
N ALA A 22 3.83 5.24 -5.52
CA ALA A 22 3.43 4.11 -6.37
C ALA A 22 2.35 4.50 -7.40
N SER A 23 1.77 5.68 -7.24
CA SER A 23 0.79 6.31 -8.13
C SER A 23 0.93 7.82 -7.92
N GLY A 24 -0.15 8.60 -7.81
CA GLY A 24 -0.05 10.04 -7.57
C GLY A 24 0.47 10.49 -6.19
N GLY A 25 1.01 9.61 -5.33
CA GLY A 25 1.52 9.97 -3.99
C GLY A 25 0.46 10.48 -3.00
N LEU A 26 -0.83 10.36 -3.34
CA LEU A 26 -1.93 10.98 -2.59
C LEU A 26 -2.05 10.43 -1.16
N VAL A 27 -1.92 9.11 -0.98
CA VAL A 27 -2.06 8.47 0.34
C VAL A 27 -1.01 9.00 1.31
N THR A 28 0.25 9.06 0.91
CA THR A 28 1.33 9.64 1.74
C THR A 28 1.04 11.10 2.09
N ALA A 29 0.56 11.89 1.13
CA ALA A 29 0.19 13.29 1.39
C ALA A 29 -0.99 13.43 2.37
N VAL A 30 -2.00 12.55 2.29
CA VAL A 30 -3.14 12.54 3.22
C VAL A 30 -2.69 12.17 4.64
N LEU A 31 -1.86 11.14 4.78
CA LEU A 31 -1.31 10.73 6.08
C LEU A 31 -0.44 11.83 6.70
N ALA A 32 0.43 12.46 5.90
CA ALA A 32 1.25 13.59 6.31
C ALA A 32 0.38 14.77 6.76
N ALA A 33 -0.68 15.10 6.01
CA ALA A 33 -1.60 16.18 6.37
C ALA A 33 -2.41 15.88 7.63
N ALA A 34 -2.79 14.63 7.88
CA ALA A 34 -3.48 14.22 9.10
C ALA A 34 -2.60 14.46 10.35
N LEU A 35 -1.31 14.17 10.25
CA LEU A 35 -0.33 14.44 11.30
C LEU A 35 -0.08 15.95 11.47
N GLU A 36 0.25 16.65 10.38
CA GLU A 36 0.58 18.09 10.39
C GLU A 36 -0.56 18.94 10.96
N LYS A 37 -1.81 18.58 10.66
CA LYS A 37 -3.01 19.30 11.14
C LYS A 37 -3.46 18.87 12.53
N GLY A 38 -2.77 17.93 13.18
CA GLY A 38 -3.12 17.43 14.51
C GLY A 38 -4.42 16.62 14.54
N LEU A 39 -4.87 16.08 13.39
CA LEU A 39 -6.01 15.17 13.34
C LEU A 39 -5.67 13.88 14.09
N VAL A 40 -4.41 13.46 14.04
CA VAL A 40 -3.84 12.30 14.74
C VAL A 40 -2.56 12.68 15.47
N GLU A 41 -2.15 11.87 16.44
CA GLU A 41 -0.90 12.08 17.18
C GLU A 41 0.28 11.37 16.52
N ASN A 42 0.02 10.23 15.86
CA ASN A 42 1.04 9.49 15.13
C ASN A 42 0.50 8.94 13.81
N VAL A 43 1.42 8.50 12.95
CA VAL A 43 1.11 7.73 11.75
C VAL A 43 1.80 6.38 11.86
N VAL A 44 1.09 5.30 11.52
CA VAL A 44 1.69 3.98 11.33
C VAL A 44 2.08 3.85 9.86
N VAL A 45 3.37 3.66 9.57
CA VAL A 45 3.88 3.48 8.20
C VAL A 45 4.94 2.38 8.13
N MET A 46 5.37 2.03 6.92
CA MET A 46 6.47 1.10 6.70
C MET A 46 7.76 1.88 6.41
N LYS A 47 8.78 1.66 7.23
CA LYS A 47 10.15 2.12 6.95
C LYS A 47 10.81 1.15 5.99
N HIS A 48 11.03 1.60 4.76
CA HIS A 48 11.68 0.83 3.70
C HIS A 48 13.13 0.48 4.08
N ILE A 49 13.52 -0.77 3.88
CA ILE A 49 14.90 -1.26 4.01
C ILE A 49 15.41 -1.65 2.61
N ASN A 50 14.62 -2.44 1.87
CA ASN A 50 14.81 -2.79 0.46
C ASN A 50 13.50 -3.35 -0.11
N GLU A 51 13.48 -3.75 -1.39
CA GLU A 51 12.24 -4.21 -2.06
C GLU A 51 11.63 -5.51 -1.50
N PHE A 52 12.36 -6.21 -0.63
CA PHE A 52 11.89 -7.43 0.01
C PHE A 52 11.75 -7.29 1.54
N GLU A 53 12.06 -6.11 2.10
CA GLU A 53 12.09 -5.89 3.54
C GLU A 53 11.69 -4.47 3.92
N ALA A 54 10.79 -4.36 4.88
CA ALA A 54 10.47 -3.11 5.56
C ALA A 54 9.99 -3.40 6.97
N VAL A 55 10.12 -2.41 7.85
CA VAL A 55 9.68 -2.51 9.24
C VAL A 55 8.58 -1.50 9.53
N PRO A 56 7.47 -1.92 10.18
CA PRO A 56 6.46 -0.98 10.62
C PRO A 56 7.01 -0.06 11.71
N ILE A 57 6.74 1.23 11.58
CA ILE A 57 7.07 2.26 12.56
C ILE A 57 5.81 3.02 12.96
N ILE A 58 5.83 3.60 14.16
CA ILE A 58 4.83 4.55 14.64
C ILE A 58 5.60 5.85 14.83
N THR A 59 5.21 6.89 14.11
CA THR A 59 6.00 8.13 14.05
C THR A 59 5.13 9.37 14.12
N ASP A 60 5.66 10.41 14.76
CA ASP A 60 5.17 11.79 14.73
C ASP A 60 6.08 12.71 13.89
N ASP A 61 7.05 12.13 13.16
CA ASP A 61 7.93 12.84 12.25
C ASP A 61 7.36 12.85 10.82
N LEU A 62 7.10 14.05 10.32
CA LEU A 62 6.58 14.27 8.97
C LEU A 62 7.53 13.71 7.91
N ASP A 63 8.84 13.83 8.10
CA ASP A 63 9.84 13.36 7.13
C ASP A 63 9.84 11.83 7.04
N GLU A 64 9.63 11.13 8.17
CA GLU A 64 9.49 9.67 8.17
C GLU A 64 8.22 9.22 7.44
N VAL A 65 7.11 9.96 7.59
CA VAL A 65 5.87 9.70 6.83
C VAL A 65 6.13 9.90 5.33
N LEU A 66 6.73 11.01 4.93
CA LEU A 66 7.02 11.32 3.52
C LEU A 66 8.04 10.36 2.90
N ALA A 67 8.94 9.77 3.69
CA ALA A 67 9.90 8.78 3.24
C ALA A 67 9.29 7.37 3.06
N SER A 68 8.11 7.10 3.61
CA SER A 68 7.43 5.78 3.54
C SER A 68 6.65 5.52 2.24
N THR A 69 6.79 6.40 1.25
CA THR A 69 6.11 6.32 -0.04
C THR A 69 6.56 5.11 -0.87
N GLY A 70 5.69 4.66 -1.78
CA GLY A 70 5.93 3.51 -2.64
C GLY A 70 5.08 2.30 -2.29
N SER A 71 5.27 1.21 -3.05
CA SER A 71 4.54 -0.05 -2.84
C SER A 71 5.49 -1.18 -2.52
N LEU A 72 5.10 -2.00 -1.55
CA LEU A 72 5.81 -3.20 -1.14
C LEU A 72 4.84 -4.40 -1.22
N HIS A 73 4.90 -5.08 -2.35
CA HIS A 73 4.17 -6.30 -2.69
C HIS A 73 4.82 -7.51 -2.05
N SER A 74 6.15 -7.53 -1.93
CA SER A 74 6.92 -8.65 -1.40
C SER A 74 7.12 -8.62 0.13
N VAL A 75 6.57 -7.62 0.82
CA VAL A 75 6.64 -7.48 2.29
C VAL A 75 5.29 -7.84 2.93
N PRO A 76 5.23 -8.81 3.87
CA PRO A 76 4.05 -9.05 4.66
C PRO A 76 3.86 -7.93 5.68
N VAL A 77 2.67 -7.33 5.70
CA VAL A 77 2.32 -6.30 6.67
C VAL A 77 1.03 -6.68 7.38
N ASN A 78 1.01 -6.44 8.70
CA ASN A 78 -0.18 -6.46 9.53
C ASN A 78 -0.07 -5.25 10.46
N LEU A 79 -0.60 -4.13 10.00
CA LEU A 79 -0.40 -2.83 10.61
C LEU A 79 -1.38 -2.55 11.76
N ALA A 80 -2.54 -3.21 11.77
CA ALA A 80 -3.61 -2.95 12.74
C ALA A 80 -3.16 -3.06 14.21
N LYS A 81 -2.24 -3.97 14.52
CA LYS A 81 -1.73 -4.13 15.90
C LYS A 81 -0.98 -2.89 16.42
N TYR A 82 -0.47 -2.04 15.53
CA TYR A 82 0.26 -0.83 15.90
C TYR A 82 -0.69 0.35 16.21
N ALA A 83 -1.96 0.25 15.84
CA ALA A 83 -2.98 1.25 16.14
C ALA A 83 -3.67 1.05 17.50
N VAL A 84 -3.45 -0.10 18.17
CA VAL A 84 -4.08 -0.44 19.46
C VAL A 84 -3.77 0.61 20.53
N GLY A 85 -4.82 1.20 21.10
CA GLY A 85 -4.74 2.20 22.18
C GLY A 85 -4.14 3.55 21.77
N ARG A 86 -4.24 3.92 20.49
CA ARG A 86 -3.61 5.15 19.96
C ARG A 86 -4.57 5.97 19.11
N LYS A 87 -4.20 7.23 18.90
CA LYS A 87 -4.83 8.14 17.95
C LYS A 87 -3.96 8.28 16.70
N VAL A 88 -4.25 7.49 15.66
CA VAL A 88 -3.33 7.33 14.52
C VAL A 88 -3.99 7.39 13.16
N ALA A 89 -3.22 7.77 12.15
CA ALA A 89 -3.55 7.51 10.75
C ALA A 89 -2.69 6.36 10.22
N MET A 90 -3.20 5.55 9.29
CA MET A 90 -2.43 4.46 8.69
C MET A 90 -2.89 4.11 7.28
N PRO A 91 -1.97 3.73 6.36
CA PRO A 91 -2.35 3.03 5.17
C PRO A 91 -2.80 1.61 5.55
N ALA A 92 -3.78 1.06 4.83
CA ALA A 92 -4.29 -0.28 5.14
C ALA A 92 -4.65 -1.06 3.89
N LYS A 93 -4.13 -2.28 3.77
CA LYS A 93 -4.72 -3.26 2.85
C LYS A 93 -6.09 -3.68 3.42
N PRO A 94 -7.00 -4.26 2.62
CA PRO A 94 -8.34 -4.61 3.12
C PRO A 94 -8.33 -5.53 4.34
N CYS A 95 -7.33 -6.40 4.46
CA CYS A 95 -7.11 -7.25 5.64
C CYS A 95 -6.65 -6.48 6.89
N ASP A 96 -5.86 -5.41 6.72
CA ASP A 96 -5.48 -4.52 7.82
C ASP A 96 -6.70 -3.73 8.31
N ALA A 97 -7.47 -3.15 7.40
CA ALA A 97 -8.70 -2.43 7.72
C ALA A 97 -9.70 -3.34 8.45
N GLN A 98 -9.85 -4.59 8.00
CA GLN A 98 -10.67 -5.58 8.70
C GLN A 98 -10.14 -5.85 10.12
N ALA A 99 -8.83 -5.97 10.29
CA ALA A 99 -8.23 -6.19 11.59
C ALA A 99 -8.45 -4.98 12.52
N VAL A 100 -8.39 -3.74 12.01
CA VAL A 100 -8.73 -2.53 12.77
C VAL A 100 -10.19 -2.59 13.25
N ILE A 101 -11.14 -2.90 12.37
CA ILE A 101 -12.56 -3.05 12.71
C ILE A 101 -12.77 -4.10 13.81
N GLU A 102 -12.17 -5.29 13.66
CA GLU A 102 -12.32 -6.37 14.65
C GLU A 102 -11.67 -6.02 16.00
N GLN A 103 -10.59 -5.24 16.01
CA GLN A 103 -9.98 -4.72 17.24
C GLN A 103 -10.83 -3.61 17.86
N GLY A 104 -11.53 -2.82 17.04
CA GLY A 104 -12.51 -1.83 17.49
C GLY A 104 -13.68 -2.46 18.24
N LYS A 105 -14.24 -3.54 17.69
CA LYS A 105 -15.30 -4.34 18.36
C LYS A 105 -14.87 -4.91 19.72
N ARG A 106 -13.57 -5.04 19.96
CA ARG A 106 -12.98 -5.53 21.22
C ARG A 106 -12.57 -4.39 22.17
N GLY A 107 -12.81 -3.13 21.80
CA GLY A 107 -12.39 -1.97 22.57
C GLY A 107 -10.87 -1.76 22.62
N MET A 108 -10.12 -2.40 21.73
CA MET A 108 -8.66 -2.28 21.67
C MET A 108 -8.22 -1.09 20.80
N ILE A 109 -9.05 -0.73 19.83
CA ILE A 109 -8.89 0.44 18.97
C ILE A 109 -10.15 1.27 19.12
N ASP A 110 -9.99 2.59 19.15
CA ASP A 110 -11.10 3.52 19.08
C ASP A 110 -11.24 3.99 17.61
N PRO A 111 -12.33 3.64 16.90
CA PRO A 111 -12.55 4.06 15.52
C PRO A 111 -12.56 5.58 15.34
N ASP A 112 -13.03 6.34 16.34
CA ASP A 112 -13.10 7.81 16.25
C ASP A 112 -11.70 8.45 16.32
N ASN A 113 -10.71 7.68 16.77
CA ASN A 113 -9.32 8.09 16.90
C ASN A 113 -8.40 7.43 15.85
N THR A 114 -8.93 6.61 14.95
CA THR A 114 -8.12 5.84 13.99
C THR A 114 -8.57 6.12 12.56
N TYR A 115 -7.69 6.71 11.76
CA TYR A 115 -7.95 7.07 10.37
C TYR A 115 -7.27 6.07 9.43
N VAL A 116 -8.06 5.30 8.69
CA VAL A 116 -7.65 4.20 7.83
C VAL A 116 -7.74 4.62 6.37
N VAL A 117 -6.58 4.87 5.75
CA VAL A 117 -6.50 5.13 4.30
C VAL A 117 -6.28 3.80 3.58
N GLY A 118 -7.36 3.26 3.01
CA GLY A 118 -7.37 1.99 2.31
C GLY A 118 -6.54 2.01 1.03
N LEU A 119 -5.81 0.93 0.77
CA LEU A 119 -5.11 0.65 -0.48
C LEU A 119 -5.76 -0.55 -1.19
N ASN A 120 -6.06 -0.39 -2.47
CA ASN A 120 -6.42 -1.52 -3.33
C ASN A 120 -5.31 -2.59 -3.31
N CYS A 121 -5.70 -3.86 -3.28
CA CYS A 121 -4.73 -4.93 -3.09
C CYS A 121 -5.11 -6.20 -3.86
N GLY A 122 -4.27 -6.59 -4.82
CA GLY A 122 -4.38 -7.88 -5.54
C GLY A 122 -3.91 -9.09 -4.73
N GLY A 123 -3.02 -8.86 -3.76
CA GLY A 123 -2.35 -9.85 -2.91
C GLY A 123 -0.92 -9.42 -2.58
N SER A 124 -0.25 -10.14 -1.69
CA SER A 124 1.18 -9.96 -1.41
C SER A 124 1.94 -11.25 -1.65
N MET A 125 3.26 -11.14 -1.81
CA MET A 125 4.18 -12.25 -2.05
C MET A 125 5.03 -12.52 -0.80
N HIS A 126 5.65 -13.69 -0.74
CA HIS A 126 6.57 -14.04 0.35
C HIS A 126 7.99 -13.67 -0.06
N PRO A 127 8.74 -12.85 0.71
CA PRO A 127 10.00 -12.28 0.24
C PRO A 127 11.04 -13.35 -0.14
N VAL A 128 11.16 -14.40 0.69
CA VAL A 128 12.06 -15.54 0.38
C VAL A 128 11.65 -16.27 -0.90
N THR A 129 10.35 -16.41 -1.15
CA THR A 129 9.83 -17.09 -2.35
C THR A 129 9.98 -16.18 -3.57
N THR A 130 9.75 -14.87 -3.42
CA THR A 130 10.01 -13.87 -4.46
C THR A 130 11.47 -13.88 -4.89
N LYS A 131 12.43 -13.93 -3.96
CA LYS A 131 13.86 -13.99 -4.30
C LYS A 131 14.20 -15.23 -5.14
N LYS A 132 13.62 -16.38 -4.84
CA LYS A 132 13.78 -17.59 -5.66
C LYS A 132 13.14 -17.45 -7.04
N MET A 133 11.91 -16.92 -7.06
CA MET A 133 11.17 -16.65 -8.29
C MET A 133 11.93 -15.71 -9.24
N LEU A 134 12.63 -14.70 -8.71
CA LEU A 134 13.45 -13.79 -9.51
C LEU A 134 14.56 -14.53 -10.27
N VAL A 135 15.25 -15.46 -9.60
CA VAL A 135 16.30 -16.26 -10.22
C VAL A 135 15.70 -17.25 -11.22
N GLU A 136 14.65 -17.96 -10.84
CA GLU A 136 14.13 -19.10 -11.61
C GLU A 136 13.22 -18.71 -12.78
N MET A 137 12.43 -17.65 -12.63
CA MET A 137 11.42 -17.23 -13.61
C MET A 137 11.82 -15.96 -14.34
N TYR A 138 12.51 -15.03 -13.67
CA TYR A 138 12.88 -13.75 -14.26
C TYR A 138 14.33 -13.72 -14.77
N ASP A 139 15.20 -14.64 -14.36
CA ASP A 139 16.65 -14.55 -14.61
C ASP A 139 17.19 -13.17 -14.16
N ILE A 140 16.87 -12.81 -12.91
CA ILE A 140 17.29 -11.57 -12.24
C ILE A 140 17.96 -11.95 -10.91
N ASP A 141 19.11 -11.37 -10.61
CA ASP A 141 19.68 -11.38 -9.25
C ASP A 141 18.81 -10.49 -8.35
N PRO A 142 18.24 -11.00 -7.24
CA PRO A 142 17.46 -10.21 -6.31
C PRO A 142 18.18 -8.95 -5.81
N GLU A 143 19.51 -8.95 -5.73
CA GLU A 143 20.28 -7.79 -5.28
C GLU A 143 20.33 -6.67 -6.34
N ASP A 144 19.95 -6.95 -7.59
CA ASP A 144 19.85 -5.96 -8.67
C ASP A 144 18.48 -5.30 -8.78
N VAL A 145 17.48 -5.74 -8.01
CA VAL A 145 16.13 -5.15 -8.02
C VAL A 145 16.13 -3.80 -7.31
N VAL A 146 15.55 -2.79 -7.98
CA VAL A 146 15.40 -1.41 -7.48
C VAL A 146 13.94 -0.93 -7.49
N GLY A 147 13.02 -1.79 -7.90
CA GLY A 147 11.60 -1.48 -7.89
C GLY A 147 10.75 -2.67 -8.30
N GLU A 148 9.52 -2.67 -7.81
CA GLU A 148 8.48 -3.64 -8.16
C GLU A 148 7.15 -2.93 -8.43
N ASP A 149 6.37 -3.45 -9.37
CA ASP A 149 5.03 -2.94 -9.67
C ASP A 149 4.10 -4.07 -10.12
N ILE A 150 2.79 -3.83 -10.02
CA ILE A 150 1.75 -4.72 -10.55
C ILE A 150 0.87 -3.93 -11.51
N GLU A 151 1.03 -4.22 -12.80
CA GLU A 151 0.23 -3.60 -13.86
C GLU A 151 -0.45 -4.66 -14.71
N LYS A 152 -1.76 -4.52 -14.94
CA LYS A 152 -2.55 -5.38 -15.86
C LYS A 152 -2.35 -6.89 -15.59
N GLY A 153 -2.27 -7.27 -14.32
CA GLY A 153 -2.12 -8.67 -13.88
C GLY A 153 -0.70 -9.24 -14.03
N LYS A 154 0.30 -8.41 -14.35
CA LYS A 154 1.70 -8.80 -14.41
C LYS A 154 2.46 -8.25 -13.21
N LEU A 155 3.36 -9.05 -12.67
CA LEU A 155 4.33 -8.61 -11.68
C LEU A 155 5.60 -8.18 -12.42
N ILE A 156 5.97 -6.92 -12.22
CA ILE A 156 7.05 -6.23 -12.93
C ILE A 156 8.18 -5.97 -11.94
N PHE A 157 9.41 -6.31 -12.32
CA PHE A 157 10.61 -5.94 -11.58
C PHE A 157 11.50 -5.06 -12.45
N LYS A 158 12.03 -4.01 -11.83
CA LYS A 158 13.00 -3.07 -12.41
C LYS A 158 14.36 -3.31 -11.79
N THR A 159 15.39 -3.36 -12.61
CA THR A 159 16.77 -3.61 -12.17
C THR A 159 17.65 -2.37 -12.25
N LYS A 160 18.80 -2.38 -11.58
CA LYS A 160 19.80 -1.29 -11.58
C LYS A 160 20.29 -0.89 -12.98
N ASN A 161 20.30 -1.83 -13.93
CA ASN A 161 20.72 -1.58 -15.31
C ASN A 161 19.58 -1.00 -16.19
N GLY A 162 18.40 -0.76 -15.62
CA GLY A 162 17.24 -0.21 -16.31
C GLY A 162 16.41 -1.24 -17.08
N GLU A 163 16.67 -2.54 -16.92
CA GLU A 163 15.83 -3.59 -17.48
C GLU A 163 14.52 -3.72 -16.68
N GLU A 164 13.42 -3.91 -17.40
CA GLU A 164 12.11 -4.23 -16.82
C GLU A 164 11.64 -5.58 -17.35
N LYS A 165 11.40 -6.54 -16.45
CA LYS A 165 10.82 -7.84 -16.80
C LYS A 165 9.47 -8.00 -16.14
N ALA A 166 8.50 -8.51 -16.90
CA ALA A 166 7.11 -8.64 -16.48
C ALA A 166 6.57 -10.04 -16.81
N ILE A 167 6.09 -10.76 -15.79
CA ILE A 167 5.47 -12.09 -15.93
C ILE A 167 4.04 -12.04 -15.37
N ALA A 168 3.11 -12.77 -15.99
CA ALA A 168 1.74 -12.85 -15.53
C ALA A 168 1.66 -13.51 -14.15
N ILE A 169 0.87 -12.94 -13.23
CA ILE A 169 0.75 -13.48 -11.86
C ILE A 169 0.22 -14.93 -11.87
N ASP A 170 -0.71 -15.25 -12.79
CA ASP A 170 -1.27 -16.60 -12.89
C ASP A 170 -0.20 -17.63 -13.30
N GLU A 171 0.71 -17.27 -14.21
CA GLU A 171 1.85 -18.12 -14.59
C GLU A 171 2.81 -18.35 -13.42
N LEU A 172 3.08 -17.31 -12.63
CA LEU A 172 3.90 -17.43 -11.42
C LEU A 172 3.23 -18.37 -10.41
N GLU A 173 1.91 -18.28 -10.24
CA GLU A 173 1.15 -19.15 -9.34
C GLU A 173 1.12 -20.61 -9.80
N GLU A 174 0.97 -20.85 -11.11
CA GLU A 174 1.04 -22.19 -11.70
C GLU A 174 2.43 -22.82 -11.50
N ALA A 175 3.49 -22.01 -11.55
CA ALA A 175 4.86 -22.43 -11.27
C ALA A 175 5.15 -22.63 -9.76
N GLY A 176 4.17 -22.41 -8.87
CA GLY A 176 4.34 -22.54 -7.42
C GLY A 176 4.91 -21.31 -6.71
N PHE A 177 4.98 -20.18 -7.41
CA PHE A 177 5.37 -18.87 -6.89
C PHE A 177 4.16 -17.93 -6.77
N GLY A 178 4.38 -16.61 -6.85
CA GLY A 178 3.32 -15.61 -6.87
C GLY A 178 2.75 -15.27 -5.50
N ARG A 179 1.43 -15.05 -5.45
CA ARG A 179 0.75 -14.54 -4.25
C ARG A 179 0.70 -15.61 -3.15
N ARG A 180 0.72 -15.14 -1.90
CA ARG A 180 0.45 -15.98 -0.73
C ARG A 180 -0.89 -16.68 -0.87
N GLU A 181 -0.95 -17.93 -0.41
CA GLU A 181 -2.16 -18.75 -0.45
C GLU A 181 -3.38 -18.03 0.16
N SER A 182 -3.23 -17.40 1.33
CA SER A 182 -4.31 -16.62 1.97
C SER A 182 -4.80 -15.44 1.11
N CYS A 183 -3.92 -14.80 0.34
CA CYS A 183 -4.29 -13.69 -0.54
C CYS A 183 -5.11 -14.15 -1.75
N ARG A 184 -4.95 -15.41 -2.19
CA ARG A 184 -5.70 -16.00 -3.31
C ARG A 184 -7.17 -16.22 -2.94
N PHE A 185 -7.47 -16.44 -1.67
CA PHE A 185 -8.84 -16.57 -1.15
C PHE A 185 -9.51 -15.23 -0.82
N CYS A 186 -8.76 -14.13 -0.77
CA CYS A 186 -9.32 -12.82 -0.43
C CYS A 186 -10.22 -12.29 -1.55
N THR A 187 -11.49 -12.03 -1.24
CA THR A 187 -12.48 -11.46 -2.17
C THR A 187 -12.59 -9.94 -2.09
N LEU A 188 -12.05 -9.32 -1.04
CA LEU A 188 -12.07 -7.88 -0.84
C LEU A 188 -10.77 -7.26 -1.40
N LYS A 189 -10.85 -6.71 -2.61
CA LYS A 189 -9.70 -6.12 -3.31
C LYS A 189 -9.69 -4.59 -3.28
N ILE A 190 -10.89 -4.00 -3.27
CA ILE A 190 -11.11 -2.58 -3.04
C ILE A 190 -11.40 -2.42 -1.55
N PRO A 191 -10.67 -1.56 -0.82
CA PRO A 191 -10.74 -1.43 0.64
C PRO A 191 -11.96 -0.61 1.06
N MET A 192 -13.17 -1.04 0.67
CA MET A 192 -14.45 -0.41 1.04
C MET A 192 -14.75 -0.48 2.55
N ASN A 193 -13.90 -1.16 3.31
CA ASN A 193 -13.94 -1.25 4.77
C ASN A 193 -12.93 -0.30 5.45
N ALA A 194 -12.31 0.61 4.70
CA ALA A 194 -11.50 1.71 5.22
C ALA A 194 -12.32 3.01 5.23
N ASP A 195 -11.75 4.11 5.72
CA ASP A 195 -12.39 5.43 5.77
C ASP A 195 -12.36 6.10 4.39
N ILE A 196 -11.22 5.96 3.69
CA ILE A 196 -11.07 6.35 2.30
C ILE A 196 -10.48 5.18 1.55
N ALA A 197 -11.13 4.73 0.48
CA ALA A 197 -10.64 3.64 -0.36
C ALA A 197 -9.84 4.21 -1.54
N CYS A 198 -8.51 4.05 -1.53
CA CYS A 198 -7.62 4.61 -2.55
C CYS A 198 -6.89 3.52 -3.37
N GLY A 199 -6.39 3.93 -4.54
CA GLY A 199 -5.56 3.06 -5.39
C GLY A 199 -5.32 3.61 -6.79
N ASN A 200 -4.51 2.89 -7.57
CA ASN A 200 -4.38 3.14 -9.00
C ASN A 200 -5.56 2.60 -9.83
N TRP A 201 -6.32 1.63 -9.31
CA TRP A 201 -7.46 1.08 -10.03
C TRP A 201 -8.58 2.12 -10.13
N GLY A 202 -9.07 2.34 -11.36
CA GLY A 202 -10.06 3.39 -11.65
C GLY A 202 -9.46 4.69 -12.18
N VAL A 203 -8.13 4.85 -12.17
CA VAL A 203 -7.45 5.94 -12.86
C VAL A 203 -7.30 5.59 -14.34
N ILE A 204 -7.87 6.41 -15.23
CA ILE A 204 -7.90 6.17 -16.68
C ILE A 204 -7.29 7.35 -17.45
N GLY A 205 -6.93 7.12 -18.72
CA GLY A 205 -6.39 8.15 -19.62
C GLY A 205 -5.00 8.62 -19.21
N ASP A 206 -4.70 9.90 -19.47
CA ASP A 206 -3.37 10.50 -19.29
C ASP A 206 -2.89 10.54 -17.83
N MET A 207 -3.81 10.33 -16.88
CA MET A 207 -3.50 10.28 -15.45
C MET A 207 -3.11 8.90 -14.95
N ALA A 208 -3.21 7.86 -15.78
CA ALA A 208 -2.83 6.50 -15.40
C ALA A 208 -1.38 6.44 -14.93
N GLY A 209 -1.15 5.90 -13.73
CA GLY A 209 0.17 5.84 -13.08
C GLY A 209 0.63 7.15 -12.40
N SER A 210 -0.02 8.30 -12.66
CA SER A 210 0.38 9.61 -12.11
C SER A 210 -0.64 10.21 -11.14
N ALA A 211 -1.83 9.62 -11.03
CA ALA A 211 -2.86 9.98 -10.06
C ALA A 211 -3.30 8.78 -9.23
N THR A 212 -4.10 9.05 -8.20
CA THR A 212 -4.72 8.08 -7.29
C THR A 212 -6.23 8.28 -7.34
N PHE A 213 -6.97 7.21 -7.58
CA PHE A 213 -8.41 7.19 -7.39
C PHE A 213 -8.69 7.02 -5.90
N CYS A 214 -9.65 7.75 -5.35
CA CYS A 214 -10.13 7.56 -3.99
C CYS A 214 -11.66 7.65 -3.94
N GLN A 215 -12.27 6.80 -3.11
CA GLN A 215 -13.67 6.88 -2.74
C GLN A 215 -13.80 7.15 -1.24
N VAL A 216 -14.61 8.12 -0.85
CA VAL A 216 -14.88 8.40 0.58
C VAL A 216 -15.92 7.42 1.09
N MET A 217 -15.59 6.70 2.17
CA MET A 217 -16.42 5.62 2.70
C MET A 217 -17.10 5.98 4.02
N ASN A 218 -16.54 6.92 4.78
CA ASN A 218 -17.06 7.39 6.06
C ASN A 218 -17.15 8.93 6.12
N GLU A 219 -17.90 9.42 7.11
CA GLU A 219 -18.06 10.86 7.41
C GLU A 219 -16.82 11.49 8.04
#